data_AF-A0A2S7PZJ1-F1
#
_entry.id   AF-A0A2S7PZJ1-F1
#
_cell.length_a   1.000
_cell.length_b   1.000
_cell.length_c   1.000
_cell.angle_alpha   90.00
_cell.angle_beta   90.00
_cell.angle_gamma   90.00
#
_symmetry.space_group_name_H-M   'P 1'
#
loop_
_entity.id
_entity.type
_entity.pdbx_description
1 polymer ?
#
loop_
_entity_poly.entity_id
_entity_poly.type
_entity_poly.pdbx_seq_one_letter_code
_entity_poly.pdbx_strand_id
1 'polypeptide(L)'
;MSTYKNPLNSINLFLLLDLLGYKKPTIPSYFETTHWAYQKLGTIEKRLRSLGISKSTTDLPFLRDSDRMTFSGGGGVQDDHLPFMARGVEILHMIPTPFPEVWHTINDDGEHLDMPTVEDWAKIFTAFVAEWMDLEGFMPREPQAATGNGKREVNSGKKTEL
;
A
#
# COMPACT_ATOMS: atom_id res chain seq x y z
N MET A 1 -2.60 31.61 -1.08
CA MET A 1 -4.05 31.65 -0.76
C MET A 1 -4.66 30.34 -1.23
N SER A 2 -5.42 29.65 -0.38
CA SER A 2 -6.03 28.36 -0.71
C SER A 2 -7.09 28.51 -1.81
N THR A 3 -7.02 27.67 -2.85
CA THR A 3 -7.96 27.62 -3.98
C THR A 3 -9.22 26.78 -3.69
N TYR A 4 -9.31 26.18 -2.50
CA TYR A 4 -10.43 25.31 -2.12
C TYR A 4 -11.55 26.08 -1.40
N LYS A 5 -12.80 25.73 -1.72
CA LYS A 5 -13.99 26.38 -1.12
C LYS A 5 -14.11 26.13 0.40
N ASN A 6 -13.62 25.00 0.88
CA ASN A 6 -13.52 24.64 2.30
C ASN A 6 -12.39 23.60 2.50
N PRO A 7 -11.99 23.27 3.74
CA PRO A 7 -10.92 22.29 4.01
C PRO A 7 -11.22 20.85 3.56
N LEU A 8 -12.49 20.43 3.48
CA LEU A 8 -12.83 19.10 2.98
C LEU A 8 -12.55 18.99 1.48
N ASN A 9 -12.76 20.08 0.73
CA ASN A 9 -12.49 20.11 -0.70
C ASN A 9 -10.99 19.97 -1.03
N SER A 10 -10.08 20.14 -0.06
CA SER A 10 -8.65 19.88 -0.27
C SER A 10 -8.27 18.41 -0.10
N ILE A 11 -9.18 17.55 0.34
CA ILE A 11 -8.95 16.10 0.41
C ILE A 11 -9.24 15.52 -0.97
N ASN A 12 -8.17 15.22 -1.73
CA ASN A 12 -8.32 14.65 -3.07
C ASN A 12 -8.77 13.18 -3.04
N LEU A 13 -8.33 12.44 -2.04
CA LEU A 13 -8.67 11.04 -1.84
C LEU A 13 -8.53 10.74 -0.34
N PHE A 14 -9.60 10.26 0.29
CA PHE A 14 -9.53 9.73 1.64
C PHE A 14 -9.32 8.22 1.58
N LEU A 15 -8.05 7.81 1.70
CA LEU A 15 -7.66 6.41 1.85
C LEU A 15 -7.82 6.00 3.32
N LEU A 16 -8.82 5.17 3.61
CA LEU A 16 -9.07 4.61 4.95
C LEU A 16 -8.60 3.15 4.98
N LEU A 17 -7.68 2.83 5.89
CA LEU A 17 -7.18 1.48 6.11
C LEU A 17 -7.81 0.92 7.37
N ASP A 18 -8.47 -0.23 7.29
CA ASP A 18 -9.09 -0.89 8.44
C ASP A 18 -9.01 -2.42 8.33
N LEU A 19 -8.90 -3.10 9.48
CA LEU A 19 -8.84 -4.57 9.62
C LEU A 19 -7.82 -5.28 8.72
N LEU A 20 -6.66 -4.67 8.50
CA LEU A 20 -5.55 -5.25 7.73
C LEU A 20 -4.57 -5.99 8.64
N GLY A 21 -3.87 -6.98 8.07
CA GLY A 21 -2.75 -7.67 8.73
C GLY A 21 -2.95 -9.17 8.94
N TYR A 22 -4.17 -9.67 8.74
CA TYR A 22 -4.45 -11.10 8.72
C TYR A 22 -4.11 -11.74 7.36
N LYS A 23 -4.01 -13.07 7.35
CA LYS A 23 -3.60 -13.85 6.17
C LYS A 23 -4.67 -13.87 5.07
N LYS A 24 -4.24 -13.76 3.81
CA LYS A 24 -5.08 -13.90 2.59
C LYS A 24 -6.33 -12.99 2.58
N PRO A 25 -6.17 -11.67 2.79
CA PRO A 25 -7.30 -10.75 2.76
C PRO A 25 -7.92 -10.67 1.37
N THR A 26 -9.21 -10.33 1.32
CA THR A 26 -9.91 -9.96 0.09
C THR A 26 -10.50 -8.59 0.29
N ILE A 27 -10.00 -7.60 -0.45
CA ILE A 27 -10.46 -6.21 -0.35
C ILE A 27 -11.36 -5.93 -1.56
N PRO A 28 -12.67 -5.72 -1.38
CA PRO A 28 -13.55 -5.30 -2.48
C PRO A 28 -13.25 -3.87 -2.94
N SER A 29 -13.62 -3.55 -4.17
CA SER A 29 -13.72 -2.16 -4.59
C SER A 29 -15.14 -1.64 -4.29
N TYR A 30 -15.26 -0.80 -3.26
CA TYR A 30 -16.55 -0.35 -2.74
C TYR A 30 -17.19 0.80 -3.55
N PHE A 31 -16.37 1.69 -4.13
CA PHE A 31 -16.84 2.93 -4.75
C PHE A 31 -16.37 3.04 -6.19
N GLU A 32 -17.30 3.27 -7.09
CA GLU A 32 -17.01 3.47 -8.53
C GLU A 32 -16.11 4.68 -8.77
N THR A 33 -16.36 5.78 -8.05
CA THR A 33 -15.66 7.06 -8.22
C THR A 33 -14.17 7.01 -7.90
N THR A 34 -13.76 6.08 -7.03
CA THR A 34 -12.36 5.83 -6.66
C THR A 34 -11.82 4.49 -7.15
N HIS A 35 -12.56 3.80 -8.02
CA HIS A 35 -12.13 2.51 -8.57
C HIS A 35 -10.79 2.61 -9.30
N TRP A 36 -10.54 3.71 -10.01
CA TRP A 36 -9.26 3.94 -10.67
C TRP A 36 -8.07 3.89 -9.69
N ALA A 37 -8.25 4.34 -8.45
CA ALA A 37 -7.21 4.32 -7.42
C ALA A 37 -7.00 2.90 -6.89
N TYR A 38 -8.10 2.17 -6.69
CA TYR A 38 -8.08 0.74 -6.40
C TYR A 38 -7.30 -0.04 -7.47
N GLN A 39 -7.52 0.25 -8.77
CA GLN A 39 -6.81 -0.38 -9.88
C GLN A 39 -5.31 -0.07 -9.87
N LYS A 40 -4.91 1.13 -9.43
CA LYS A 40 -3.48 1.47 -9.26
C LYS A 40 -2.84 0.61 -8.17
N LEU A 41 -3.48 0.47 -7.01
CA LEU A 41 -3.03 -0.47 -5.97
C LEU A 41 -2.94 -1.91 -6.50
N GLY A 42 -3.94 -2.35 -7.27
CA GLY A 42 -3.94 -3.68 -7.88
C GLY A 42 -2.82 -3.89 -8.89
N THR A 43 -2.49 -2.85 -9.66
CA THR A 43 -1.36 -2.86 -10.59
C THR A 43 -0.02 -2.98 -9.84
N ILE A 44 0.13 -2.24 -8.75
CA ILE A 44 1.30 -2.31 -7.87
C ILE A 44 1.42 -3.71 -7.26
N GLU A 45 0.34 -4.28 -6.74
CA GLU A 45 0.32 -5.64 -6.21
C GLU A 45 0.76 -6.65 -7.28
N LYS A 46 0.16 -6.62 -8.48
CA LYS A 46 0.52 -7.48 -9.61
C LYS A 46 2.01 -7.37 -9.95
N ARG A 47 2.58 -6.15 -9.94
CA ARG A 47 4.00 -5.89 -10.20
C ARG A 47 4.93 -6.40 -9.11
N LEU A 48 4.61 -6.18 -7.83
CA LEU A 48 5.42 -6.68 -6.72
C LEU A 48 5.47 -8.21 -6.71
N ARG A 49 4.36 -8.86 -7.04
CA ARG A 49 4.27 -10.32 -7.18
C ARG A 49 5.07 -10.84 -8.37
N SER A 50 4.94 -10.21 -9.54
CA SER A 50 5.68 -10.64 -10.75
C SER A 50 7.19 -10.48 -10.63
N LEU A 51 7.65 -9.53 -9.83
CA LEU A 51 9.07 -9.33 -9.51
C LEU A 51 9.59 -10.25 -8.39
N GLY A 52 8.72 -11.05 -7.76
CA GLY A 52 9.10 -11.92 -6.64
C GLY A 52 9.46 -11.15 -5.35
N ILE A 53 8.99 -9.91 -5.21
CA ILE A 53 9.25 -9.03 -4.05
C ILE A 53 8.23 -9.27 -2.93
N SER A 54 7.04 -9.75 -3.28
CA SER A 54 5.99 -10.10 -2.32
C SER A 54 6.40 -11.27 -1.42
N LYS A 55 6.12 -11.15 -0.12
CA LYS A 55 6.43 -12.17 0.89
C LYS A 55 5.23 -13.07 1.22
N SER A 56 4.01 -12.56 1.08
CA SER A 56 2.79 -13.30 1.38
C SER A 56 2.61 -14.51 0.46
N THR A 57 2.19 -15.64 1.04
CA THR A 57 1.82 -16.84 0.29
C THR A 57 0.31 -16.87 0.07
N THR A 58 -0.12 -16.42 -1.11
CA THR A 58 -1.53 -16.43 -1.51
C THR A 58 -1.67 -16.84 -2.97
N ASP A 59 -2.71 -17.62 -3.24
CA ASP A 59 -3.06 -18.10 -4.58
C ASP A 59 -3.77 -17.01 -5.41
N LEU A 60 -4.36 -16.03 -4.71
CA LEU A 60 -5.12 -14.93 -5.31
C LEU A 60 -4.61 -13.58 -4.80
N PRO A 61 -4.66 -12.51 -5.63
CA PRO A 61 -4.39 -11.15 -5.18
C PRO A 61 -5.32 -10.71 -4.05
N PHE A 62 -4.85 -9.76 -3.24
CA PHE A 62 -5.64 -9.09 -2.21
C PHE A 62 -6.71 -8.20 -2.86
N LEU A 63 -6.34 -7.51 -3.95
CA LEU A 63 -7.17 -6.55 -4.66
C LEU A 63 -7.87 -7.20 -5.87
N ARG A 64 -8.80 -8.12 -5.57
CA ARG A 64 -9.46 -8.99 -6.57
C ARG A 64 -10.34 -8.27 -7.58
N ASP A 65 -10.89 -7.13 -7.21
CA ASP A 65 -11.82 -6.39 -8.06
C ASP A 65 -11.09 -5.51 -9.08
N SER A 66 -9.77 -5.64 -9.26
CA SER A 66 -8.99 -4.72 -10.11
C SER A 66 -9.47 -4.69 -11.56
N ASP A 67 -10.03 -5.79 -12.05
CA ASP A 67 -10.53 -5.94 -13.41
C ASP A 67 -12.07 -5.84 -13.48
N ARG A 68 -12.72 -5.39 -12.39
CA ARG A 68 -14.18 -5.23 -12.28
C ARG A 68 -14.66 -4.08 -13.17
N MET A 69 -15.74 -4.31 -13.91
CA MET A 69 -16.33 -3.31 -14.80
C MET A 69 -17.72 -2.82 -14.37
N THR A 70 -18.36 -3.51 -13.42
CA THR A 70 -19.75 -3.23 -13.02
C THR A 70 -19.86 -3.11 -11.50
N PHE A 71 -20.47 -2.02 -11.05
CA PHE A 71 -20.79 -1.78 -9.65
C PHE A 71 -22.28 -2.07 -9.43
N SER A 72 -22.58 -3.27 -8.93
CA SER A 72 -23.89 -3.55 -8.36
C SER A 72 -23.92 -2.97 -6.95
N GLY A 73 -25.00 -2.27 -6.59
CA GLY A 73 -25.20 -1.69 -5.27
C GLY A 73 -25.10 -2.77 -4.18
N GLY A 74 -23.93 -2.85 -3.55
CA GLY A 74 -23.63 -3.70 -2.42
C GLY A 74 -23.58 -2.86 -1.15
N GLY A 75 -24.06 -3.41 -0.04
CA GLY A 75 -24.03 -2.74 1.26
C GLY A 75 -22.62 -2.26 1.59
N GLY A 76 -22.51 -0.97 1.94
CA GLY A 76 -21.26 -0.40 2.40
C GLY A 76 -20.97 -0.84 3.83
N VAL A 77 -19.69 -1.00 4.16
CA VAL A 77 -19.26 -1.08 5.55
C VAL A 77 -19.47 0.31 6.18
N GLN A 78 -20.05 0.36 7.38
CA GLN A 78 -20.11 1.60 8.14
C GLN A 78 -18.80 1.77 8.90
N ASP A 79 -18.11 2.87 8.65
CA ASP A 79 -16.80 3.17 9.23
C ASP A 79 -16.57 4.70 9.19
N ASP A 80 -15.41 5.17 9.62
CA ASP A 80 -15.04 6.58 9.79
C ASP A 80 -15.15 7.43 8.50
N HIS A 81 -15.23 6.79 7.33
CA HIS A 81 -15.40 7.50 6.06
C HIS A 81 -16.81 8.10 5.88
N LEU A 82 -17.85 7.61 6.58
CA LEU A 82 -19.24 8.01 6.33
C LEU A 82 -19.48 9.54 6.44
N PRO A 83 -18.97 10.26 7.46
CA PRO A 83 -19.16 11.71 7.55
C PRO A 83 -18.44 12.48 6.44
N PHE A 84 -17.30 11.97 5.94
CA PHE A 84 -16.54 12.59 4.85
C PHE A 84 -17.24 12.38 3.51
N MET A 85 -17.67 11.15 3.26
CA MET A 85 -18.44 10.77 2.08
C MET A 85 -19.74 11.57 1.97
N ALA A 86 -20.48 11.74 3.08
CA ALA A 86 -21.70 12.55 3.13
C ALA A 86 -21.47 14.04 2.77
N ARG A 87 -20.21 14.48 2.75
CA ARG A 87 -19.79 15.85 2.41
C ARG A 87 -19.04 15.93 1.08
N GLY A 88 -19.07 14.86 0.28
CA GLY A 88 -18.52 14.81 -1.08
C GLY A 88 -17.03 14.52 -1.15
N VAL A 89 -16.40 14.00 -0.08
CA VAL A 89 -15.02 13.52 -0.15
C VAL A 89 -14.99 12.15 -0.81
N GLU A 90 -14.09 11.98 -1.78
CA GLU A 90 -13.85 10.72 -2.47
C GLU A 90 -13.17 9.71 -1.53
N ILE A 91 -13.75 8.52 -1.38
CA ILE A 91 -13.31 7.50 -0.42
C ILE A 91 -12.67 6.32 -1.14
N LEU A 92 -11.50 5.89 -0.68
CA LEU A 92 -10.92 4.59 -1.00
C LEU A 92 -10.82 3.78 0.30
N HIS A 93 -11.77 2.87 0.52
CA HIS A 93 -11.88 2.10 1.76
C HIS A 93 -11.20 0.75 1.62
N MET A 94 -10.02 0.60 2.23
CA MET A 94 -9.23 -0.62 2.26
C MET A 94 -9.57 -1.41 3.52
N ILE A 95 -10.74 -2.03 3.50
CA ILE A 95 -11.20 -2.97 4.51
C ILE A 95 -11.55 -4.30 3.83
N PRO A 96 -11.22 -5.45 4.43
CA PRO A 96 -11.59 -6.74 3.89
C PRO A 96 -13.11 -7.00 3.92
N THR A 97 -13.57 -7.88 3.03
CA THR A 97 -14.86 -8.56 3.19
C THR A 97 -14.70 -10.01 2.73
N PRO A 98 -15.01 -11.00 3.58
CA PRO A 98 -15.46 -10.88 4.98
C PRO A 98 -14.40 -10.29 5.91
N PHE A 99 -14.81 -9.79 7.08
CA PHE A 99 -13.89 -9.35 8.14
C PHE A 99 -13.03 -10.51 8.66
N PRO A 100 -11.86 -10.22 9.27
CA PRO A 100 -11.04 -11.24 9.89
C PRO A 100 -11.83 -12.00 10.97
N GLU A 101 -11.63 -13.30 11.08
CA GLU A 101 -12.33 -14.14 12.07
C GLU A 101 -12.05 -13.70 13.53
N VAL A 102 -10.90 -13.06 13.75
CA VAL A 102 -10.48 -12.56 15.07
C VAL A 102 -11.06 -11.19 15.42
N TRP A 103 -11.70 -10.49 14.48
CA TRP A 103 -12.26 -9.15 14.73
C TRP A 103 -13.24 -9.14 15.91
N HIS A 104 -13.08 -8.17 16.81
CA HIS A 104 -13.84 -8.07 18.06
C HIS A 104 -13.71 -9.29 18.99
N THR A 105 -12.62 -10.04 18.89
CA THR A 105 -12.26 -11.10 19.84
C THR A 105 -10.97 -10.73 20.58
N ILE A 106 -10.67 -11.46 21.67
CA ILE A 106 -9.41 -11.28 22.38
C ILE A 106 -8.18 -11.72 21.56
N ASN A 107 -8.41 -12.50 20.49
CA ASN A 107 -7.37 -12.99 19.59
C ASN A 107 -7.01 -11.98 18.50
N ASP A 108 -7.61 -10.78 18.48
CA ASP A 108 -7.14 -9.66 17.66
C ASP A 108 -5.91 -9.03 18.34
N ASP A 109 -4.79 -9.75 18.26
CA ASP A 109 -3.53 -9.43 18.91
C ASP A 109 -2.33 -9.54 17.94
N GLY A 110 -1.14 -9.24 18.44
CA GLY A 110 0.08 -9.28 17.62
C GLY A 110 0.51 -10.68 17.18
N GLU A 111 0.08 -11.76 17.86
CA GLU A 111 0.43 -13.13 17.52
C GLU A 111 -0.35 -13.64 16.30
N HIS A 112 -1.53 -13.06 16.04
CA HIS A 112 -2.41 -13.42 14.93
C HIS A 112 -2.17 -12.59 13.66
N LEU A 113 -1.21 -11.66 13.68
CA LEU A 113 -0.76 -10.95 12.49
C LEU A 113 0.01 -11.89 11.54
N ASP A 114 -0.34 -11.87 10.25
CA ASP A 114 0.45 -12.47 9.19
C ASP A 114 1.48 -11.43 8.71
N MET A 115 2.66 -11.42 9.34
CA MET A 115 3.72 -10.46 9.03
C MET A 115 4.10 -10.39 7.54
N PRO A 116 4.15 -11.50 6.77
CA PRO A 116 4.33 -11.43 5.32
C PRO A 116 3.25 -10.60 4.60
N THR A 117 1.99 -10.72 5.00
CA THR A 117 0.89 -9.90 4.47
C THR A 117 1.00 -8.44 4.90
N VAL A 118 1.36 -8.17 6.17
CA VAL A 118 1.60 -6.80 6.68
C VAL A 118 2.69 -6.10 5.86
N GLU A 119 3.80 -6.79 5.61
CA GLU A 119 4.90 -6.25 4.82
C GLU A 119 4.52 -5.97 3.36
N ASP A 120 3.72 -6.84 2.75
CA ASP A 120 3.25 -6.63 1.39
C ASP A 120 2.30 -5.44 1.30
N TRP A 121 1.39 -5.24 2.28
CA TRP A 121 0.57 -4.04 2.37
C TRP A 121 1.42 -2.77 2.51
N ALA A 122 2.43 -2.80 3.39
CA ALA A 122 3.33 -1.67 3.58
C ALA A 122 4.02 -1.28 2.26
N LYS A 123 4.50 -2.25 1.47
CA LYS A 123 5.09 -2.00 0.15
C LYS A 123 4.07 -1.45 -0.85
N ILE A 124 2.87 -2.04 -0.91
CA ILE A 124 1.81 -1.62 -1.83
C ILE A 124 1.45 -0.15 -1.56
N PHE A 125 1.18 0.21 -0.31
CA PHE A 125 0.81 1.59 0.03
C PHE A 125 1.97 2.56 -0.11
N THR A 126 3.20 2.15 0.22
CA THR A 126 4.39 2.99 0.00
C THR A 126 4.57 3.30 -1.47
N ALA A 127 4.49 2.29 -2.34
CA ALA A 127 4.57 2.49 -3.79
C ALA A 127 3.43 3.35 -4.32
N PHE A 128 2.20 3.14 -3.83
CA PHE A 128 1.04 3.94 -4.23
C PHE A 128 1.20 5.42 -3.86
N VAL A 129 1.62 5.72 -2.63
CA VAL A 129 1.87 7.11 -2.18
C VAL A 129 3.05 7.70 -2.95
N ALA A 130 4.10 6.94 -3.21
CA ALA A 130 5.24 7.41 -4.01
C ALA A 130 4.83 7.75 -5.45
N GLU A 131 3.99 6.93 -6.09
CA GLU A 131 3.43 7.23 -7.42
C GLU A 131 2.46 8.42 -7.36
N TRP A 132 1.62 8.51 -6.32
CA TRP A 132 0.66 9.59 -6.12
C TRP A 132 1.32 10.96 -5.95
N MET A 133 2.45 11.00 -5.23
CA MET A 133 3.20 12.21 -4.94
C MET A 133 4.33 12.50 -5.95
N ASP A 134 4.44 11.70 -7.03
CA ASP A 134 5.47 11.83 -8.06
C ASP A 134 6.91 11.82 -7.49
N LEU A 135 7.19 10.85 -6.61
CA LEU A 135 8.44 10.81 -5.85
C LEU A 135 9.63 10.15 -6.58
N GLU A 136 9.49 9.78 -7.85
CA GLU A 136 10.52 9.02 -8.60
C GLU A 136 11.92 9.68 -8.52
N GLY A 137 11.99 11.01 -8.61
CA GLY A 137 13.24 11.77 -8.52
C GLY A 137 13.80 11.94 -7.10
N PHE A 138 13.03 11.60 -6.07
CA PHE A 138 13.38 11.77 -4.66
C PHE A 138 13.70 10.44 -3.97
N MET A 139 13.35 9.31 -4.60
CA MET A 139 13.68 7.99 -4.09
C MET A 139 15.17 7.68 -4.32
N PRO A 140 15.86 7.04 -3.36
CA PRO A 140 17.25 6.63 -3.55
C PRO A 140 17.34 5.70 -4.77
N ARG A 141 18.15 6.09 -5.76
CA ARG A 141 18.57 5.15 -6.80
C ARG A 141 19.49 4.14 -6.13
N GLU A 142 19.31 2.84 -6.42
CA GLU A 142 20.26 1.83 -5.93
C GLU A 142 21.69 2.30 -6.22
N PRO A 143 22.63 2.18 -5.26
CA PRO A 143 24.03 2.23 -5.62
C PRO A 143 24.23 1.11 -6.64
N GLN A 144 24.65 1.46 -7.87
CA GLN A 144 25.09 0.46 -8.84
C GLN A 144 26.03 -0.49 -8.11
N ALA A 145 25.65 -1.77 -8.02
CA ALA A 145 26.53 -2.80 -7.50
C ALA A 145 27.88 -2.62 -8.18
N ALA A 146 28.93 -2.38 -7.39
CA ALA A 146 30.25 -2.03 -7.90
C ALA A 146 30.79 -3.18 -8.79
N THR A 147 30.48 -3.15 -10.07
CA THR A 147 31.13 -3.93 -11.12
C THR A 147 32.46 -3.23 -11.44
N GLY A 148 33.41 -3.38 -10.54
CA GLY A 148 34.72 -2.74 -10.63
C GLY A 148 35.81 -3.66 -10.11
N ASN A 149 36.25 -4.57 -10.98
CA ASN A 149 37.47 -5.35 -10.84
C ASN A 149 38.67 -4.37 -10.73
N GLY A 150 39.04 -3.99 -9.51
CA GLY A 150 40.14 -3.07 -9.21
C GLY A 150 41.15 -3.74 -8.30
N LYS A 151 42.31 -4.09 -8.85
CA LYS A 151 43.48 -4.62 -8.13
C LYS A 151 43.73 -3.80 -6.86
N ARG A 152 43.81 -4.48 -5.71
CA ARG A 152 44.42 -3.91 -4.50
C ARG A 152 45.90 -3.68 -4.76
N GLU A 153 46.30 -2.45 -5.06
CA GLU A 153 47.68 -2.02 -4.84
C GLU A 153 47.92 -1.94 -3.34
N VAL A 154 48.81 -2.80 -2.85
CA VAL A 154 49.35 -2.73 -1.50
C VAL A 154 50.34 -1.57 -1.48
N ASN A 155 49.95 -0.43 -0.93
CA ASN A 155 50.92 0.63 -0.64
C ASN A 155 51.47 0.45 0.78
N SER A 156 52.67 -0.12 0.82
CA SER A 156 53.52 -0.19 2.01
C SER A 156 54.12 1.20 2.27
N GLY A 157 53.70 1.86 3.35
CA GLY A 157 54.30 3.10 3.82
C GLY A 157 54.20 3.27 5.33
N LYS A 158 55.21 2.77 6.05
CA LYS A 158 55.51 3.10 7.46
C LYS A 158 55.83 4.60 7.63
N LYS A 159 55.63 5.09 8.87
CA LYS A 159 56.20 6.29 9.57
C LYS A 159 55.18 7.44 9.76
N THR A 160 55.03 8.14 10.90
CA THR A 160 55.48 8.07 12.31
C THR A 160 54.55 9.00 13.12
N GLU A 161 54.40 8.73 14.41
CA GLU A 161 54.03 9.60 15.56
C GLU A 161 53.59 11.06 15.34
N LEU A 162 52.45 11.42 15.95
CA LEU A 162 52.36 12.13 17.25
C LEU A 162 51.01 11.84 17.91
#